data_AF-A0A8H3M9L1-F1
#
_entry.id   AF-A0A8H3M9L1-F1
#
_cell.length_a   1.000
_cell.length_b   1.000
_cell.length_c   1.000
_cell.angle_alpha   90.00
_cell.angle_beta   90.00
_cell.angle_gamma   90.00
#
_symmetry.space_group_name_H-M   'P 1'
#
loop_
_entity.id
_entity.type
_entity.pdbx_description
1 polymer ?
#
loop_
_entity_poly.entity_id
_entity_poly.type
_entity_poly.pdbx_seq_one_letter_code
_entity_poly.pdbx_strand_id
1 'polypeptide(L)'
;MTFSKRTKTNKANAVTVYTRVNEHPDVFCVESGLLFCNYCDLTVEWRHRSTVDSHCLGKKHLAQKKIYEDNQSKKNQKTLKTTLLAADSKREVIEELIKAFASANIPIEKINHLLLFFKKYLKEGGAIPQAPTLRQLYLPSVFKNHAEILLSIFNSKPVCIIMDELSDDCAHSVVNTFFTYH
;
A
#
# COMPACT_ATOMS: atom_id res chain seq x y z
N MET A 1 -61.17 38.24 23.18
CA MET A 1 -60.91 36.90 23.75
C MET A 1 -61.72 35.88 22.95
N THR A 2 -61.09 35.16 22.04
CA THR A 2 -61.74 34.08 21.28
C THR A 2 -60.73 32.97 21.05
N PHE A 3 -60.83 31.90 21.86
CA PHE A 3 -60.01 30.71 21.75
C PHE A 3 -60.50 29.86 20.57
N SER A 4 -59.72 29.81 19.49
CA SER A 4 -59.91 28.85 18.41
C SER A 4 -59.30 27.50 18.83
N LYS A 5 -60.14 26.48 18.99
CA LYS A 5 -59.72 25.10 19.28
C LYS A 5 -58.95 24.55 18.07
N ARG A 6 -57.62 24.42 18.21
CA ARG A 6 -56.79 23.60 17.31
C ARG A 6 -57.20 22.14 17.46
N THR A 7 -57.83 21.59 16.43
CA THR A 7 -57.98 20.16 16.22
C THR A 7 -56.59 19.54 16.07
N LYS A 8 -56.15 18.76 17.06
CA LYS A 8 -54.98 17.88 16.95
C LYS A 8 -55.33 16.75 15.99
N THR A 9 -54.90 16.87 14.73
CA THR A 9 -54.79 15.70 13.85
C THR A 9 -53.56 14.90 14.26
N ASN A 10 -53.78 13.74 14.88
CA ASN A 10 -52.76 12.73 15.10
C ASN A 10 -52.15 12.34 13.75
N LYS A 11 -50.90 12.74 13.50
CA LYS A 11 -50.09 12.15 12.43
C LYS A 11 -49.84 10.70 12.81
N ALA A 12 -50.60 9.78 12.23
CA ALA A 12 -50.19 8.38 12.16
C ALA A 12 -48.78 8.35 11.56
N ASN A 13 -47.86 7.62 12.19
CA ASN A 13 -46.49 7.44 11.71
C ASN A 13 -46.54 6.83 10.30
N ALA A 14 -46.45 7.67 9.27
CA ALA A 14 -46.41 7.21 7.90
C ALA A 14 -45.12 6.40 7.72
N VAL A 15 -45.27 5.09 7.50
CA VAL A 15 -44.13 4.22 7.20
C VAL A 15 -43.55 4.69 5.87
N THR A 16 -42.26 4.95 5.84
CA THR A 16 -41.51 5.33 4.63
C THR A 16 -40.42 4.30 4.34
N VAL A 17 -39.83 4.35 3.15
CA VAL A 17 -38.67 3.52 2.79
C VAL A 17 -37.56 3.65 3.83
N TYR A 18 -37.31 4.89 4.29
CA TYR A 18 -36.30 5.21 5.30
C TYR A 18 -36.61 4.58 6.67
N THR A 19 -37.88 4.33 6.99
CA THR A 19 -38.24 3.60 8.21
C THR A 19 -37.66 2.18 8.21
N ARG A 20 -37.67 1.50 7.05
CA ARG A 20 -37.11 0.14 6.91
C ARG A 20 -35.59 0.12 6.88
N VAL A 21 -34.97 1.16 6.30
CA VAL A 21 -33.51 1.32 6.38
C VAL A 21 -33.07 1.54 7.82
N ASN A 22 -33.79 2.34 8.61
CA ASN A 22 -33.45 2.53 10.03
C ASN A 22 -33.66 1.27 10.88
N GLU A 23 -34.59 0.40 10.53
CA GLU A 23 -34.78 -0.91 11.20
C GLU A 23 -33.64 -1.90 10.87
N HIS A 24 -33.02 -1.77 9.70
CA HIS A 24 -31.95 -2.65 9.22
C HIS A 24 -30.84 -1.85 8.48
N PRO A 25 -30.05 -1.03 9.20
CA PRO A 25 -29.15 -0.04 8.60
C PRO A 25 -28.01 -0.65 7.78
N ASP A 26 -27.57 -1.85 8.12
CA ASP A 26 -26.47 -2.52 7.43
C ASP A 26 -26.92 -3.36 6.22
N VAL A 27 -28.24 -3.59 6.09
CA VAL A 27 -28.81 -4.51 5.10
C VAL A 27 -29.31 -3.80 3.86
N PHE A 28 -29.96 -2.64 4.04
CA PHE A 28 -30.64 -1.97 2.94
C PHE A 28 -30.12 -0.55 2.68
N CYS A 29 -30.19 -0.14 1.42
CA CYS A 29 -30.04 1.24 1.00
C CYS A 29 -31.26 1.67 0.16
N VAL A 30 -31.41 2.98 -0.06
CA VAL A 30 -32.47 3.52 -0.93
C VAL A 30 -31.86 3.94 -2.26
N GLU A 31 -32.30 3.30 -3.33
CA GLU A 31 -31.97 3.71 -4.70
C GLU A 31 -33.26 4.10 -5.42
N SER A 32 -33.33 5.35 -5.89
CA SER A 32 -34.47 5.85 -6.67
C SER A 32 -35.85 5.66 -6.00
N GLY A 33 -35.90 5.69 -4.66
CA GLY A 33 -37.13 5.48 -3.88
C GLY A 33 -37.54 4.02 -3.68
N LEU A 34 -36.69 3.07 -4.08
CA LEU A 34 -36.85 1.64 -3.85
C LEU A 34 -35.89 1.17 -2.74
N LEU A 35 -36.28 0.14 -2.00
CA LEU A 35 -35.44 -0.48 -0.97
C LEU A 35 -34.57 -1.55 -1.62
N PHE A 36 -33.26 -1.38 -1.58
CA PHE A 36 -32.29 -2.26 -2.21
C PHE A 36 -31.47 -2.99 -1.16
N CYS A 37 -31.25 -4.30 -1.31
CA CYS A 37 -30.44 -5.09 -0.39
C CYS A 37 -28.98 -5.15 -0.84
N ASN A 38 -28.06 -4.69 0.01
CA ASN A 38 -26.63 -4.62 -0.27
C ASN A 38 -25.95 -6.00 -0.42
N TYR A 39 -26.55 -7.06 0.13
CA TYR A 39 -25.99 -8.41 0.10
C TYR A 39 -26.55 -9.25 -1.05
N CYS A 40 -27.78 -8.98 -1.45
CA CYS A 40 -28.50 -9.79 -2.43
C CYS A 40 -28.49 -9.18 -3.84
N ASP A 41 -28.14 -7.90 -3.96
CA ASP A 41 -28.28 -7.06 -5.15
C ASP A 41 -29.70 -7.11 -5.75
N LEU A 42 -30.70 -7.06 -4.87
CA LEU A 42 -32.11 -7.19 -5.23
C LEU A 42 -32.94 -6.09 -4.57
N THR A 43 -33.91 -5.59 -5.33
CA THR A 43 -34.96 -4.71 -4.82
C THR A 43 -35.97 -5.50 -3.98
N VAL A 44 -36.31 -4.97 -2.81
CA VAL A 44 -37.27 -5.55 -1.87
C VAL A 44 -38.44 -4.59 -1.68
N GLU A 45 -39.67 -5.10 -1.66
CA GLU A 45 -40.82 -4.25 -1.35
C GLU A 45 -40.85 -3.86 0.13
N TRP A 46 -40.87 -2.56 0.41
CA TRP A 46 -40.73 -2.00 1.76
C TRP A 46 -42.06 -1.76 2.48
N ARG A 47 -43.18 -1.78 1.74
CA ARG A 47 -44.53 -1.46 2.25
C ARG A 47 -44.97 -2.38 3.37
N HIS A 48 -44.64 -3.67 3.25
CA HIS A 48 -44.98 -4.69 4.23
C HIS A 48 -43.75 -5.11 5.02
N ARG A 49 -43.81 -4.93 6.35
CA ARG A 49 -42.74 -5.34 7.27
C ARG A 49 -42.41 -6.83 7.12
N SER A 50 -43.44 -7.67 7.00
CA SER A 50 -43.29 -9.12 6.81
C SER A 50 -42.47 -9.47 5.57
N THR A 51 -42.58 -8.73 4.47
CA THR A 51 -41.79 -8.94 3.26
C THR A 51 -40.32 -8.67 3.52
N VAL A 52 -40.00 -7.56 4.19
CA VAL A 52 -38.63 -7.18 4.57
C VAL A 52 -38.03 -8.21 5.54
N ASP A 53 -38.77 -8.59 6.58
CA ASP A 53 -38.32 -9.57 7.57
C ASP A 53 -38.11 -10.95 6.93
N SER A 54 -39.01 -11.38 6.05
CA SER A 54 -38.89 -12.65 5.33
C SER A 54 -37.70 -12.68 4.37
N HIS A 55 -37.34 -11.54 3.78
CA HIS A 55 -36.13 -11.40 2.98
C HIS A 55 -34.88 -11.57 3.85
N CYS A 56 -34.79 -10.84 4.96
CA CYS A 56 -33.65 -10.90 5.89
C CYS A 56 -33.44 -12.30 6.50
N LEU A 57 -34.54 -12.99 6.83
CA LEU A 57 -34.51 -14.35 7.40
C LEU A 57 -34.41 -15.45 6.32
N GLY A 58 -34.48 -15.08 5.04
CA GLY A 58 -34.43 -16.01 3.93
C GLY A 58 -33.07 -16.71 3.82
N LYS A 59 -33.08 -18.02 3.53
CA LYS A 59 -31.85 -18.83 3.36
C LYS A 59 -30.88 -18.24 2.34
N LYS A 60 -31.41 -17.65 1.25
CA LYS A 60 -30.61 -17.00 0.20
C LYS A 60 -29.86 -15.78 0.74
N HIS A 61 -30.54 -14.93 1.52
CA HIS A 61 -29.93 -13.76 2.13
C HIS A 61 -28.83 -14.16 3.12
N LEU A 62 -29.10 -15.10 4.01
CA LEU A 62 -28.11 -15.57 4.99
C LEU A 62 -26.86 -16.16 4.32
N ALA A 63 -27.04 -16.92 3.23
CA ALA A 63 -25.92 -17.45 2.46
C ALA A 63 -25.10 -16.33 1.79
N GLN A 64 -25.75 -15.37 1.14
CA GLN A 64 -25.08 -14.24 0.49
C GLN A 64 -24.40 -13.30 1.47
N LYS A 65 -25.04 -13.02 2.62
CA LYS A 65 -24.47 -12.25 3.72
C LYS A 65 -23.19 -12.89 4.23
N LYS A 66 -23.20 -14.21 4.48
CA LYS A 66 -22.00 -14.94 4.90
C LYS A 66 -20.87 -14.85 3.88
N ILE A 67 -21.17 -15.02 2.59
CA ILE A 67 -20.19 -14.85 1.50
C ILE A 67 -19.62 -13.43 1.48
N TYR A 68 -20.46 -12.42 1.68
CA TYR A 68 -20.04 -11.02 1.70
C TYR A 68 -19.14 -10.71 2.91
N GLU A 69 -19.50 -11.19 4.10
CA GLU A 69 -18.70 -11.05 5.32
C GLU A 69 -17.35 -11.79 5.20
N ASP A 70 -17.34 -13.01 4.67
CA ASP A 70 -16.13 -13.78 4.40
C ASP A 70 -15.23 -13.05 3.38
N ASN A 71 -15.80 -12.38 2.38
CA ASN A 71 -15.08 -11.60 1.38
C ASN A 71 -14.61 -10.23 1.89
N GLN A 72 -15.34 -9.59 2.80
CA GLN A 72 -14.93 -8.35 3.49
C GLN A 72 -13.65 -8.57 4.30
N SER A 73 -13.54 -9.70 5.00
CA SER A 73 -12.29 -10.07 5.70
C SER A 73 -11.08 -10.24 4.74
N LYS A 74 -11.35 -10.55 3.46
CA LYS A 74 -10.34 -10.75 2.41
C LYS A 74 -10.07 -9.49 1.58
N LYS A 75 -10.99 -8.53 1.55
CA LYS A 75 -10.84 -7.23 0.86
C LYS A 75 -10.06 -6.25 1.75
N ASN A 76 -8.77 -6.51 1.90
CA ASN A 76 -7.82 -5.46 2.24
C ASN A 76 -7.67 -4.53 1.02
N GLN A 77 -8.61 -3.61 0.80
CA GLN A 77 -8.35 -2.46 -0.07
C GLN A 77 -7.23 -1.64 0.59
N LYS A 78 -6.00 -1.83 0.11
CA LYS A 78 -4.84 -1.05 0.57
C LYS A 78 -5.08 0.40 0.17
N THR A 79 -5.16 1.28 1.16
CA THR A 79 -5.24 2.73 0.93
C THR A 79 -3.95 3.21 0.27
N LEU A 80 -4.01 4.29 -0.52
CA LEU A 80 -2.81 4.84 -1.21
C LEU A 80 -1.63 5.06 -0.25
N LYS A 81 -1.92 5.48 0.99
CA LYS A 81 -0.94 5.66 2.07
C LYS A 81 -0.23 4.36 2.47
N THR A 82 -0.95 3.23 2.55
CA THR A 82 -0.31 1.94 2.88
C THR A 82 0.55 1.42 1.74
N THR A 83 0.17 1.69 0.48
CA THR A 83 0.99 1.33 -0.69
C THR A 83 2.28 2.14 -0.77
N LEU A 84 2.22 3.44 -0.51
CA LEU A 84 3.41 4.33 -0.46
C LEU A 84 4.40 3.89 0.62
N LEU A 85 3.92 3.67 1.84
CA LEU A 85 4.77 3.20 2.94
C LEU A 85 5.46 1.86 2.63
N ALA A 86 4.73 0.94 1.97
CA ALA A 86 5.30 -0.33 1.55
C ALA A 86 6.33 -0.18 0.42
N ALA A 87 6.16 0.80 -0.47
CA ALA A 87 7.13 1.09 -1.53
C ALA A 87 8.41 1.72 -0.97
N ASP A 88 8.28 2.65 -0.02
CA ASP A 88 9.41 3.27 0.65
C ASP A 88 10.25 2.26 1.43
N SER A 89 9.59 1.39 2.22
CA SER A 89 10.29 0.33 2.97
C SER A 89 11.03 -0.65 2.04
N LYS A 90 10.48 -0.97 0.87
CA LYS A 90 11.18 -1.81 -0.12
C LYS A 90 12.42 -1.15 -0.69
N ARG A 91 12.32 0.14 -1.03
CA ARG A 91 13.44 0.92 -1.54
C ARG A 91 14.57 0.99 -0.52
N GLU A 92 14.25 1.24 0.74
CA GLU A 92 15.22 1.29 1.84
C GLU A 92 16.00 -0.03 1.96
N VAL A 93 15.31 -1.19 1.96
CA VAL A 93 15.97 -2.51 2.01
C VAL A 93 16.92 -2.73 0.83
N ILE A 94 16.52 -2.29 -0.37
CA ILE A 94 17.35 -2.42 -1.57
C ILE A 94 18.60 -1.53 -1.48
N GLU A 95 18.45 -0.29 -1.04
CA GLU A 95 19.57 0.64 -0.90
C GLU A 95 20.58 0.17 0.15
N GLU A 96 20.12 -0.30 1.31
CA GLU A 96 20.99 -0.87 2.36
C GLU A 96 21.71 -2.13 1.88
N LEU A 97 21.04 -2.99 1.08
CA LEU A 97 21.67 -4.15 0.48
C LEU A 97 22.80 -3.75 -0.49
N ILE A 98 22.58 -2.74 -1.33
CA ILE A 98 23.61 -2.23 -2.24
C ILE A 98 24.80 -1.69 -1.45
N LYS A 99 24.56 -0.91 -0.40
CA LYS A 99 25.62 -0.38 0.48
C LYS A 99 26.42 -1.52 1.13
N ALA A 100 25.75 -2.56 1.63
CA ALA A 100 26.41 -3.71 2.24
C ALA A 100 27.31 -4.46 1.23
N PHE A 101 26.83 -4.66 0.00
CA PHE A 101 27.62 -5.28 -1.07
C PHE A 101 28.84 -4.44 -1.44
N ALA A 102 28.66 -3.13 -1.58
CA ALA A 102 29.75 -2.21 -1.88
C ALA A 102 30.82 -2.21 -0.77
N SER A 103 30.39 -2.14 0.50
CA SER A 103 31.30 -2.20 1.66
C SER A 103 32.06 -3.52 1.77
N ALA A 104 31.45 -4.63 1.33
CA ALA A 104 32.09 -5.94 1.29
C ALA A 104 32.90 -6.20 0.01
N ASN A 105 32.99 -5.22 -0.90
CA ASN A 105 33.58 -5.36 -2.23
C ASN A 105 33.01 -6.55 -3.04
N ILE A 106 31.69 -6.77 -2.92
CA ILE A 106 30.98 -7.84 -3.63
C ILE A 106 30.30 -7.26 -4.87
N PRO A 107 30.59 -7.79 -6.07
CA PRO A 107 29.91 -7.35 -7.30
C PRO A 107 28.39 -7.56 -7.23
N ILE A 108 27.61 -6.56 -7.65
CA ILE A 108 26.14 -6.58 -7.63
C ILE A 108 25.57 -7.76 -8.45
N GLU A 109 26.29 -8.22 -9.48
CA GLU A 109 25.94 -9.38 -10.30
C GLU A 109 25.74 -10.65 -9.46
N LYS A 110 26.45 -10.78 -8.33
CA LYS A 110 26.37 -11.94 -7.44
C LYS A 110 25.02 -12.06 -6.74
N ILE A 111 24.25 -10.97 -6.67
CA ILE A 111 22.93 -10.98 -6.05
C ILE A 111 21.96 -11.95 -6.72
N ASN A 112 22.11 -12.17 -8.03
CA ASN A 112 21.23 -13.04 -8.81
C ASN A 112 21.23 -14.48 -8.28
N HIS A 113 22.37 -14.94 -7.75
CA HIS A 113 22.50 -16.26 -7.12
C HIS A 113 21.87 -16.33 -5.73
N LEU A 114 21.68 -15.18 -5.07
CA LEU A 114 21.15 -15.08 -3.72
C LEU A 114 19.64 -14.79 -3.70
N LEU A 115 19.02 -14.45 -4.84
CA LEU A 115 17.59 -14.13 -4.92
C LEU A 115 16.69 -15.25 -4.37
N LEU A 116 17.02 -16.52 -4.65
CA LEU A 116 16.26 -17.65 -4.12
C LEU A 116 16.36 -17.75 -2.60
N PHE A 117 17.55 -17.48 -2.05
CA PHE A 117 17.77 -17.44 -0.61
C PHE A 117 16.95 -16.31 0.02
N PHE A 118 17.04 -15.10 -0.52
CA PHE A 118 16.28 -13.95 -0.02
C PHE A 118 14.78 -14.19 -0.06
N LYS A 119 14.26 -14.71 -1.18
CA LYS A 119 12.83 -15.03 -1.33
C LYS A 119 12.35 -16.07 -0.31
N LYS A 120 13.20 -17.03 0.07
CA LYS A 120 12.84 -18.10 1.00
C LYS A 120 12.89 -17.67 2.46
N TYR A 121 13.87 -16.84 2.84
CA TYR A 121 14.16 -16.58 4.25
C TYR A 121 13.88 -15.14 4.73
N LEU A 122 13.66 -14.18 3.82
CA LEU A 122 13.43 -12.77 4.19
C LEU A 122 11.99 -12.33 3.88
N LYS A 123 11.37 -11.59 4.81
CA LYS A 123 9.97 -11.15 4.71
C LYS A 123 9.66 -10.18 3.56
N GLU A 124 10.67 -9.64 2.89
CA GLU A 124 10.53 -8.84 1.65
C GLU A 124 11.56 -9.25 0.59
N GLY A 125 12.21 -10.41 0.76
CA GLY A 125 13.30 -10.83 -0.14
C GLY A 125 12.84 -11.12 -1.57
N GLY A 126 11.55 -11.40 -1.76
CA GLY A 126 10.95 -11.52 -3.09
C GLY A 126 10.78 -10.19 -3.84
N ALA A 127 10.94 -9.05 -3.16
CA ALA A 127 10.90 -7.72 -3.76
C ALA A 127 12.26 -7.25 -4.30
N ILE A 128 13.35 -7.97 -3.98
CA ILE A 128 14.70 -7.64 -4.45
C ILE A 128 14.79 -7.93 -5.96
N PRO A 129 15.06 -6.92 -6.79
CA PRO A 129 15.13 -7.11 -8.23
C PRO A 129 16.48 -7.68 -8.65
N GLN A 130 16.58 -8.07 -9.92
CA GLN A 130 17.82 -8.59 -10.49
C GLN A 130 18.89 -7.50 -10.63
N ALA A 131 20.14 -7.94 -10.75
CA ALA A 131 21.31 -7.07 -10.86
C ALA A 131 21.20 -5.95 -11.92
N PRO A 132 20.65 -6.17 -13.14
CA PRO A 132 20.51 -5.08 -14.13
C PRO A 132 19.61 -3.95 -13.64
N THR A 133 18.48 -4.30 -13.01
CA THR A 133 17.54 -3.33 -12.44
C THR A 133 18.15 -2.57 -11.27
N LEU A 134 18.92 -3.25 -10.41
CA LEU A 134 19.66 -2.60 -9.33
C LEU A 134 20.65 -1.57 -9.87
N ARG A 135 21.44 -1.95 -10.88
CA ARG A 135 22.43 -1.06 -11.52
C ARG A 135 21.80 0.16 -12.18
N GLN A 136 20.63 0.00 -12.82
CA GLN A 136 20.01 1.09 -13.57
C GLN A 136 19.16 2.03 -12.71
N LEU A 137 18.37 1.48 -11.77
CA LEU A 137 17.36 2.26 -11.06
C LEU A 137 17.79 2.71 -9.66
N TYR A 138 18.58 1.88 -8.96
CA TYR A 138 18.87 2.09 -7.53
C TYR A 138 20.29 2.55 -7.29
N LEU A 139 21.27 1.95 -7.97
CA LEU A 139 22.69 2.26 -7.81
C LEU A 139 23.02 3.75 -8.03
N PRO A 140 22.47 4.46 -9.04
CA PRO A 140 22.76 5.87 -9.24
C PRO A 140 22.33 6.74 -8.06
N SER A 141 21.19 6.43 -7.43
CA SER A 141 20.68 7.12 -6.24
C SER A 141 21.63 6.93 -5.05
N VAL A 142 22.00 5.67 -4.77
CA VAL A 142 22.93 5.33 -3.68
C VAL A 142 24.29 6.01 -3.88
N PHE A 143 24.82 5.96 -5.10
CA PHE A 143 26.09 6.62 -5.44
C PHE A 143 26.02 8.13 -5.24
N LYS A 144 24.96 8.78 -5.71
CA LYS A 144 24.77 10.23 -5.54
C LYS A 144 24.72 10.62 -4.06
N ASN A 145 23.95 9.91 -3.26
CA ASN A 145 23.86 10.15 -1.81
C ASN A 145 25.23 9.97 -1.13
N HIS A 146 25.99 8.95 -1.53
CA HIS A 146 27.34 8.74 -1.01
C HIS A 146 28.30 9.86 -1.41
N ALA A 147 28.23 10.33 -2.67
CA ALA A 147 29.03 11.45 -3.15
C ALA A 147 28.69 12.75 -2.40
N GLU A 148 27.41 13.03 -2.14
CA GLU A 148 26.98 14.19 -1.34
C GLU A 148 27.53 14.13 0.10
N ILE A 149 27.52 12.95 0.72
CA ILE A 149 28.15 12.74 2.04
C ILE A 149 29.65 13.03 1.97
N LEU A 150 30.37 12.49 0.97
CA LEU A 150 31.80 12.74 0.80
C LEU A 150 32.10 14.22 0.58
N LEU A 151 31.30 14.91 -0.23
CA LEU A 151 31.42 16.36 -0.44
C LEU A 151 31.21 17.12 0.87
N SER A 152 30.26 16.71 1.71
CA SER A 152 30.07 17.31 3.04
C SER A 152 31.29 17.13 3.95
N ILE A 153 31.98 15.99 3.84
CA ILE A 153 33.19 15.69 4.62
C ILE A 153 34.36 16.55 4.14
N PHE A 154 34.51 16.73 2.83
CA PHE A 154 35.60 17.54 2.25
C PHE A 154 35.35 19.05 2.39
N ASN A 155 34.10 19.49 2.48
CA ASN A 155 33.79 20.90 2.62
C ASN A 155 34.46 21.48 3.87
N SER A 156 35.30 22.51 3.65
CA SER A 156 36.07 23.23 4.68
C SER A 156 37.31 22.51 5.22
N LYS A 157 37.74 21.40 4.60
CA LYS A 157 38.98 20.69 4.96
C LYS A 157 40.00 20.74 3.83
N PRO A 158 41.30 20.86 4.13
CA PRO A 158 42.34 20.65 3.13
C PRO A 158 42.30 19.18 2.67
N VAL A 159 42.21 18.98 1.35
CA VAL A 159 42.24 17.66 0.72
C VAL A 159 43.51 17.56 -0.11
N CYS A 160 44.28 16.49 0.07
CA CYS A 160 45.42 16.13 -0.76
C CYS A 160 45.02 14.96 -1.67
N ILE A 161 45.30 15.09 -2.96
CA ILE A 161 45.01 14.09 -3.98
C ILE A 161 46.34 13.52 -4.46
N ILE A 162 46.51 12.22 -4.35
CA ILE A 162 47.68 11.49 -4.83
C ILE A 162 47.24 10.69 -6.04
N MET A 163 47.88 10.93 -7.18
CA MET A 163 47.64 10.21 -8.43
C MET A 163 48.86 9.34 -8.71
N ASP A 164 48.62 8.04 -8.87
CA ASP A 164 49.64 7.04 -9.15
C ASP A 164 49.27 6.31 -10.45
N GLU A 165 50.11 6.46 -11.48
CA GLU A 165 49.91 5.83 -12.78
C GLU A 165 50.70 4.52 -12.82
N LEU A 166 49.98 3.42 -13.02
CA LEU A 166 50.52 2.07 -13.14
C LEU A 166 50.00 1.42 -14.42
N SER A 167 50.61 0.31 -14.83
CA SER A 167 50.06 -0.56 -15.88
C SER A 167 49.53 -1.84 -15.24
N ASP A 168 48.34 -2.30 -15.64
CA ASP A 168 47.80 -3.58 -15.19
C ASP A 168 48.48 -4.78 -15.89
N ASP A 169 48.15 -6.00 -15.47
CA ASP A 169 48.66 -7.25 -16.06
C ASP A 169 48.24 -7.43 -17.54
N CYS A 170 47.29 -6.63 -18.03
CA CYS A 170 46.85 -6.57 -19.42
C CYS A 170 47.51 -5.43 -20.22
N ALA A 171 48.47 -4.71 -19.64
CA ALA A 171 49.12 -3.52 -20.20
C ALA A 171 48.19 -2.32 -20.45
N HIS A 172 47.06 -2.24 -19.76
CA HIS A 172 46.26 -1.02 -19.72
C HIS A 172 46.85 -0.03 -18.71
N SER A 173 46.91 1.24 -19.09
CA SER A 173 47.22 2.32 -18.15
C SER A 173 46.09 2.45 -17.12
N VAL A 174 46.44 2.39 -15.84
CA VAL A 174 45.56 2.54 -14.69
C VAL A 174 46.05 3.72 -13.86
N VAL A 175 45.16 4.64 -13.52
CA VAL A 175 45.47 5.76 -12.63
C VAL A 175 44.75 5.55 -11.31
N ASN A 176 45.50 5.20 -10.27
CA ASN A 176 44.99 5.13 -8.91
C ASN A 176 44.91 6.54 -8.32
N THR A 177 43.72 6.94 -7.85
CA THR A 177 43.50 8.25 -7.25
C THR A 177 43.16 8.09 -5.78
N PHE A 178 44.03 8.55 -4.90
CA PHE A 178 43.84 8.52 -3.46
C PHE A 178 43.52 9.90 -2.92
N PHE A 179 42.50 9.99 -2.07
CA PHE A 179 42.11 11.21 -1.37
C PHE A 179 42.54 11.10 0.08
N THR A 180 43.32 12.07 0.56
CA THR A 180 43.75 12.17 1.95
C THR A 180 43.28 13.51 2.52
N TYR A 181 42.75 13.50 3.74
CA TYR A 181 42.15 14.67 4.38
C TYR A 181 42.32 14.57 5.90
N HIS A 182 42.51 15.72 6.56
CA HIS A 182 42.72 15.83 8.02
C HIS A 182 41.43 16.23 8.76
#